data_AF-A0A2M9WIU1-F1
#
_entry.id   AF-A0A2M9WIU1-F1
#
_cell.length_a   1.000
_cell.length_b   1.000
_cell.length_c   1.000
_cell.angle_alpha   90.00
_cell.angle_beta   90.00
_cell.angle_gamma   90.00
#
_symmetry.space_group_name_H-M   'P 1'
#
loop_
_entity.id
_entity.type
_entity.pdbx_description
1 polymer ?
#
loop_
_entity_poly.entity_id
_entity_poly.type
_entity_poly.pdbx_seq_one_letter_code
_entity_poly.pdbx_strand_id
1 'polypeptide(L)'
;MRARIAVLFSLLLLLSGCMSSSRQVPANWQLTLNATPNANNGAPLKVRVFVLRSDANFQSADFYSLQNNASAVLGADLLDTQQRFLTSQQPQQTLSGSPSLEARYLGVIAEYATLNGKAWRVVVPLPAPTDTNFYKFWQFSPDALHGQVNATAAGLHLTAQDD
;
A
#
# COMPACT_ATOMS: atom_id res chain seq x y z
N MET A 1 56.42 31.14 -8.89
CA MET A 1 55.84 29.99 -8.15
C MET A 1 54.61 30.35 -7.32
N ARG A 2 54.57 31.49 -6.62
CA ARG A 2 53.46 31.89 -5.73
C ARG A 2 52.09 32.05 -6.41
N ALA A 3 52.04 32.57 -7.64
CA ALA A 3 50.79 32.74 -8.40
C ALA A 3 50.17 31.42 -8.90
N ARG A 4 51.00 30.39 -9.17
CA ARG A 4 50.51 29.06 -9.60
C ARG A 4 49.86 28.30 -8.45
N ILE A 5 50.37 28.49 -7.24
CA ILE A 5 49.82 27.89 -6.00
C ILE A 5 48.46 28.52 -5.68
N ALA A 6 48.30 29.83 -5.85
CA ALA A 6 47.03 30.53 -5.61
C ALA A 6 45.92 30.09 -6.59
N VAL A 7 46.25 29.88 -7.88
CA VAL A 7 45.30 29.37 -8.89
C VAL A 7 44.89 27.92 -8.62
N LEU A 8 45.83 27.08 -8.16
CA LEU A 8 45.54 25.70 -7.73
C LEU A 8 44.63 25.67 -6.50
N PHE A 9 44.83 26.56 -5.53
CA PHE A 9 43.98 26.64 -4.33
C PHE A 9 42.56 27.10 -4.66
N SER A 10 42.39 28.10 -5.54
CA SER A 10 41.06 28.54 -6.01
C SER A 10 40.34 27.46 -6.83
N LEU A 11 41.05 26.62 -7.57
CA LEU A 11 40.46 25.51 -8.32
C LEU A 11 39.97 24.38 -7.39
N LEU A 12 40.62 24.15 -6.24
CA LEU A 12 40.17 23.17 -5.24
C LEU A 12 38.91 23.63 -4.48
N LEU A 13 38.70 24.94 -4.30
CA LEU A 13 37.50 25.49 -3.64
C LEU A 13 36.23 25.43 -4.51
N LEU A 14 36.37 25.26 -5.83
CA LEU A 14 35.24 25.09 -6.76
C LEU A 14 34.69 23.66 -6.80
N LEU A 15 35.33 22.69 -6.12
CA LEU A 15 34.89 21.29 -6.05
C LEU A 15 34.11 20.94 -4.78
N SER A 16 33.88 21.87 -3.84
CA SER A 16 33.05 21.64 -2.66
C SER A 16 31.56 21.75 -2.98
N GLY A 17 31.07 20.91 -3.89
CA GLY A 17 29.66 20.61 -4.05
C GLY A 17 29.32 19.37 -3.24
N CYS A 18 28.72 19.53 -2.06
CA CYS A 18 28.16 18.40 -1.30
C CYS A 18 26.73 18.73 -0.90
N MET A 19 25.81 18.52 -1.82
CA MET A 19 24.39 18.48 -1.50
C MET A 19 23.98 17.01 -1.41
N SER A 20 24.33 16.40 -0.28
CA SER A 20 23.85 15.07 0.11
C SER A 20 22.44 15.22 0.66
N SER A 21 21.43 14.98 -0.17
CA SER A 21 20.03 14.97 0.24
C SER A 21 19.49 13.56 0.07
N SER A 22 19.32 12.84 1.17
CA SER A 22 18.61 11.56 1.21
C SER A 22 17.12 11.82 1.10
N ARG A 23 16.42 11.09 0.23
CA ARG A 23 14.97 11.21 0.06
C ARG A 23 14.30 9.87 0.36
N GLN A 24 13.31 9.90 1.24
CA GLN A 24 12.44 8.75 1.47
C GLN A 24 11.44 8.64 0.33
N VAL A 25 11.30 7.44 -0.24
CA VAL A 25 10.30 7.13 -1.27
C VAL A 25 9.39 6.03 -0.73
N PRO A 26 8.06 6.24 -0.71
CA PRO A 26 7.14 5.20 -0.30
C PRO A 26 7.11 4.09 -1.35
N ALA A 27 6.98 2.84 -0.90
CA ALA A 27 6.77 1.71 -1.80
C ALA A 27 5.38 1.81 -2.45
N ASN A 28 5.33 1.65 -3.78
CA ASN A 28 4.05 1.48 -4.47
C ASN A 28 3.41 0.16 -4.05
N TRP A 29 2.11 0.04 -4.24
CA TRP A 29 1.43 -1.23 -4.02
C TRP A 29 0.50 -1.57 -5.17
N GLN A 30 0.33 -2.87 -5.38
CA GLN A 30 -0.62 -3.47 -6.29
C GLN A 30 -1.27 -4.66 -5.59
N LEU A 31 -2.60 -4.63 -5.47
CA LEU A 31 -3.39 -5.66 -4.84
C LEU A 31 -4.36 -6.24 -5.85
N THR A 32 -4.22 -7.52 -6.14
CA THR A 32 -5.17 -8.26 -6.98
C THR A 32 -6.23 -8.91 -6.11
N LEU A 33 -7.48 -8.54 -6.35
CA LEU A 33 -8.65 -9.08 -5.70
C LEU A 33 -9.26 -10.14 -6.61
N ASN A 34 -9.39 -11.38 -6.13
CA ASN A 34 -10.05 -12.46 -6.85
C ASN A 34 -11.29 -12.93 -6.08
N ALA A 35 -12.34 -13.32 -6.78
CA ALA A 35 -13.52 -13.97 -6.21
C ALA A 35 -13.76 -15.33 -6.84
N THR A 36 -13.99 -16.33 -5.99
CA THR A 36 -14.55 -17.60 -6.45
C THR A 36 -15.99 -17.39 -6.94
N PRO A 37 -16.51 -18.20 -7.89
CA PRO A 37 -17.86 -18.02 -8.43
C PRO A 37 -18.97 -17.95 -7.37
N ASN A 38 -18.80 -18.66 -6.25
CA ASN A 38 -19.77 -18.74 -5.16
C ASN A 38 -19.43 -17.87 -3.93
N ALA A 39 -18.45 -16.96 -4.02
CA ALA A 39 -17.95 -16.21 -2.86
C ALA A 39 -19.07 -15.53 -2.05
N ASN A 40 -19.99 -14.87 -2.76
CA ASN A 40 -21.17 -14.22 -2.19
C ASN A 40 -22.47 -14.82 -2.76
N ASN A 41 -22.54 -16.17 -2.85
CA ASN A 41 -23.66 -16.89 -3.48
C ASN A 41 -23.91 -16.47 -4.94
N GLY A 42 -22.85 -16.14 -5.68
CA GLY A 42 -22.93 -15.65 -7.05
C GLY A 42 -23.36 -14.18 -7.19
N ALA A 43 -23.74 -13.51 -6.11
CA ALA A 43 -24.02 -12.08 -6.13
C ALA A 43 -22.74 -11.25 -6.21
N PRO A 44 -22.80 -10.01 -6.74
CA PRO A 44 -21.69 -9.07 -6.68
C PRO A 44 -21.17 -8.89 -5.26
N LEU A 45 -19.85 -8.87 -5.10
CA LEU A 45 -19.18 -8.64 -3.82
C LEU A 45 -18.46 -7.29 -3.88
N LYS A 46 -18.84 -6.35 -3.00
CA LYS A 46 -18.10 -5.11 -2.85
C LYS A 46 -16.89 -5.35 -1.94
N VAL A 47 -15.72 -4.98 -2.42
CA VAL A 47 -14.46 -5.02 -1.67
C VAL A 47 -13.92 -3.61 -1.56
N ARG A 48 -13.55 -3.19 -0.34
CA ARG A 48 -12.94 -1.90 -0.06
C ARG A 48 -11.55 -2.10 0.50
N VAL A 49 -10.61 -1.33 -0.03
CA VAL A 49 -9.21 -1.29 0.38
C VAL A 49 -8.97 0.08 0.99
N PHE A 50 -8.46 0.09 2.21
CA PHE A 50 -8.09 1.26 2.97
C PHE A 50 -6.58 1.32 3.06
N VAL A 51 -5.98 2.45 2.68
CA VAL A 51 -4.56 2.72 2.95
C VAL A 51 -4.49 3.33 4.34
N LEU A 52 -3.71 2.70 5.22
CA LEU A 52 -3.72 2.98 6.64
C LEU A 52 -2.34 3.36 7.18
N ARG A 53 -2.31 4.32 8.10
CA ARG A 53 -1.15 4.66 8.95
C ARG A 53 -0.95 3.62 10.05
N SER A 54 -2.05 3.19 10.68
CA SER A 54 -2.11 2.13 11.68
C SER A 54 -3.33 1.25 11.42
N ASP A 55 -3.23 -0.04 11.72
CA ASP A 55 -4.31 -1.00 11.58
C ASP A 55 -5.13 -1.21 12.87
N ALA A 56 -4.73 -0.62 14.01
CA ALA A 56 -5.34 -0.89 15.32
C ALA A 56 -6.84 -0.53 15.38
N ASN A 57 -7.20 0.69 14.94
CA ASN A 57 -8.60 1.13 14.87
C ASN A 57 -9.38 0.32 13.83
N PHE A 58 -8.73 -0.04 12.72
CA PHE A 58 -9.34 -0.86 11.68
C PHE A 58 -9.64 -2.30 12.14
N GLN A 59 -8.75 -2.91 12.93
CA GLN A 59 -8.93 -4.25 13.47
C GLN A 59 -9.93 -4.30 14.64
N SER A 60 -10.04 -3.23 15.44
CA SER A 60 -10.97 -3.17 16.57
C SER A 60 -12.39 -2.78 16.17
N ALA A 61 -12.56 -2.03 15.07
CA ALA A 61 -13.87 -1.61 14.60
C ALA A 61 -14.77 -2.78 14.16
N ASP A 62 -16.07 -2.61 14.34
CA ASP A 62 -17.08 -3.51 13.78
C ASP A 62 -17.32 -3.24 12.28
N PHE A 63 -17.98 -4.20 11.63
CA PHE A 63 -18.25 -4.14 10.20
C PHE A 63 -19.08 -2.91 9.79
N TYR A 64 -20.15 -2.59 10.52
CA TYR A 64 -21.08 -1.53 10.14
C TYR A 64 -20.45 -0.14 10.30
N SER A 65 -19.63 0.02 11.34
CA SER A 65 -18.82 1.22 11.55
C SER A 65 -17.86 1.47 10.37
N LEU A 66 -17.14 0.44 9.91
CA LEU A 66 -16.26 0.56 8.74
C LEU A 66 -17.02 0.73 7.43
N GLN A 67 -18.16 0.07 7.27
CA GLN A 67 -18.98 0.19 6.06
C GLN A 67 -19.54 1.61 5.91
N ASN A 68 -20.14 2.16 6.96
CA ASN A 68 -20.91 3.39 6.87
C ASN A 68 -20.10 4.63 7.23
N ASN A 69 -19.15 4.53 8.16
CA ASN A 69 -18.51 5.67 8.81
C ASN A 69 -16.99 5.51 8.95
N ALA A 70 -16.32 4.82 8.01
CA ALA A 70 -14.88 4.56 8.07
C ALA A 70 -14.03 5.79 8.41
N SER A 71 -14.31 6.95 7.81
CA SER A 71 -13.53 8.17 8.07
C SER A 71 -13.63 8.65 9.52
N ALA A 72 -14.80 8.55 10.15
CA ALA A 72 -14.97 8.92 11.55
C ALA A 72 -14.32 7.91 12.50
N VAL A 73 -14.41 6.62 12.16
CA VAL A 73 -13.87 5.51 12.97
C VAL A 73 -12.35 5.45 12.93
N LEU A 74 -11.77 5.66 11.74
CA LEU A 74 -10.34 5.54 11.50
C LEU A 74 -9.60 6.89 11.67
N GLY A 75 -10.29 8.02 11.49
CA GLY A 75 -9.72 9.35 11.67
C GLY A 75 -8.42 9.55 10.89
N ALA A 76 -7.36 9.95 11.60
CA ALA A 76 -6.03 10.20 11.03
C ALA A 76 -5.29 8.92 10.60
N ASP A 77 -5.79 7.73 10.96
CA ASP A 77 -5.22 6.47 10.48
C ASP A 77 -5.63 6.17 9.04
N LEU A 78 -6.73 6.73 8.55
CA LEU A 78 -7.16 6.56 7.17
C LEU A 78 -6.46 7.56 6.25
N LEU A 79 -5.69 7.05 5.30
CA LEU A 79 -4.94 7.86 4.33
C LEU A 79 -5.63 7.90 2.97
N ASP A 80 -6.17 6.77 2.51
CA ASP A 80 -6.90 6.67 1.24
C ASP A 80 -7.89 5.50 1.28
N THR A 81 -8.89 5.51 0.40
CA THR A 81 -9.86 4.42 0.23
C THR A 81 -10.15 4.17 -1.24
N GLN A 82 -10.05 2.91 -1.65
CA GLN A 82 -10.45 2.44 -2.97
C GLN A 82 -11.47 1.31 -2.85
N GLN A 83 -12.34 1.15 -3.84
CA GLN A 83 -13.34 0.09 -3.86
C GLN A 83 -13.50 -0.55 -5.23
N ARG A 84 -13.84 -1.83 -5.26
CA ARG A 84 -14.19 -2.57 -6.48
C ARG A 84 -15.34 -3.53 -6.21
N PHE A 85 -16.07 -3.85 -7.27
CA PHE A 85 -17.03 -4.93 -7.26
C PHE A 85 -16.42 -6.14 -7.96
N LEU A 86 -16.49 -7.29 -7.32
CA LEU A 86 -16.16 -8.58 -7.93
C LEU A 86 -17.48 -9.22 -8.36
N THR A 87 -17.58 -9.58 -9.64
CA THR A 87 -18.78 -10.18 -10.23
C THR A 87 -18.41 -11.47 -10.97
N SER A 88 -19.38 -12.28 -11.36
CA SER A 88 -19.09 -13.49 -12.17
C SER A 88 -18.46 -13.15 -13.53
N GLN A 89 -18.70 -11.95 -14.06
CA GLN A 89 -18.10 -11.48 -15.31
C GLN A 89 -16.71 -10.87 -15.10
N GLN A 90 -16.48 -10.30 -13.92
CA GLN A 90 -15.22 -9.68 -13.52
C GLN A 90 -14.82 -10.22 -12.14
N PRO A 91 -14.43 -11.51 -12.06
CA PRO A 91 -14.10 -12.14 -10.79
C PRO A 91 -12.75 -11.65 -10.25
N GLN A 92 -11.91 -11.06 -11.12
CA GLN A 92 -10.62 -10.50 -10.77
C GLN A 92 -10.60 -9.00 -11.05
N GLN A 93 -10.08 -8.23 -10.09
CA GLN A 93 -9.86 -6.79 -10.20
C GLN A 93 -8.54 -6.43 -9.54
N THR A 94 -7.75 -5.57 -10.18
CA THR A 94 -6.49 -5.10 -9.60
C THR A 94 -6.62 -3.65 -9.18
N LEU A 95 -6.15 -3.35 -7.98
CA LEU A 95 -6.02 -2.02 -7.40
C LEU A 95 -4.54 -1.71 -7.23
N SER A 96 -4.19 -0.44 -7.36
CA SER A 96 -2.84 0.03 -7.11
C SER A 96 -2.86 1.47 -6.62
N GLY A 97 -1.77 1.86 -5.97
CA GLY A 97 -1.59 3.22 -5.47
C GLY A 97 -0.13 3.53 -5.16
N SER A 98 0.16 4.83 -5.14
CA SER A 98 1.40 5.39 -4.62
C SER A 98 1.09 6.03 -3.28
N PRO A 99 1.28 5.31 -2.17
CA PRO A 99 0.86 5.77 -0.85
C PRO A 99 1.79 6.88 -0.34
N SER A 100 1.37 7.60 0.71
CA SER A 100 2.25 8.55 1.40
C SER A 100 3.33 7.83 2.22
N LEU A 101 4.35 8.57 2.67
CA LEU A 101 5.39 8.06 3.56
C LEU A 101 4.88 7.57 4.91
N GLU A 102 3.63 7.88 5.26
CA GLU A 102 3.00 7.49 6.52
C GLU A 102 2.24 6.16 6.41
N ALA A 103 2.00 5.65 5.20
CA ALA A 103 1.28 4.41 5.00
C ALA A 103 2.11 3.21 5.46
N ARG A 104 1.46 2.31 6.22
CA ARG A 104 2.07 1.11 6.78
C ARG A 104 1.24 -0.14 6.53
N TYR A 105 -0.05 0.00 6.24
CA TYR A 105 -0.95 -1.14 6.06
C TYR A 105 -1.97 -0.88 4.96
N LEU A 106 -2.42 -1.96 4.32
CA LEU A 106 -3.66 -2.01 3.55
C LEU A 106 -4.69 -2.81 4.35
N GLY A 107 -5.75 -2.16 4.79
CA GLY A 107 -6.92 -2.84 5.34
C GLY A 107 -7.86 -3.22 4.21
N VAL A 108 -8.31 -4.47 4.15
CA VAL A 108 -9.27 -4.93 3.13
C VAL A 108 -10.51 -5.45 3.82
N ILE A 109 -11.68 -4.97 3.42
CA ILE A 109 -12.96 -5.56 3.81
C ILE A 109 -13.74 -6.04 2.60
N ALA A 110 -14.48 -7.13 2.79
CA ALA A 110 -15.45 -7.64 1.84
C ALA A 110 -16.85 -7.56 2.44
N GLU A 111 -17.75 -6.86 1.77
CA GLU A 111 -19.12 -6.66 2.19
C GLU A 111 -19.99 -7.85 1.76
N TYR A 112 -19.75 -9.02 2.35
CA TYR A 112 -20.56 -10.21 2.13
C TYR A 112 -22.01 -9.98 2.57
N ALA A 113 -22.96 -10.62 1.88
CA ALA A 113 -24.37 -10.58 2.25
C ALA A 113 -24.63 -11.20 3.64
N THR A 114 -23.81 -12.18 4.02
CA THR A 114 -23.82 -12.79 5.37
C THR A 114 -22.38 -12.86 5.89
N LEU A 115 -22.15 -12.33 7.09
CA LEU A 115 -20.82 -12.30 7.71
C LEU A 115 -20.56 -13.53 8.61
N ASN A 116 -21.61 -14.22 9.03
CA ASN A 116 -21.51 -15.33 9.99
C ASN A 116 -20.57 -16.43 9.47
N GLY A 117 -19.53 -16.71 10.25
CA GLY A 117 -18.52 -17.72 9.92
C GLY A 117 -17.56 -17.34 8.79
N LYS A 118 -17.57 -16.09 8.32
CA LYS A 118 -16.67 -15.62 7.25
C LYS A 118 -15.64 -14.61 7.76
N ALA A 119 -14.40 -14.77 7.33
CA ALA A 119 -13.39 -13.72 7.47
C ALA A 119 -13.71 -12.58 6.50
N TRP A 120 -14.34 -11.50 6.96
CA TRP A 120 -14.71 -10.36 6.11
C TRP A 120 -13.63 -9.27 6.05
N ARG A 121 -12.55 -9.41 6.84
CA ARG A 121 -11.48 -8.43 6.98
C ARG A 121 -10.12 -9.11 6.95
N VAL A 122 -9.17 -8.50 6.25
CA VAL A 122 -7.74 -8.84 6.30
C VAL A 122 -6.90 -7.57 6.32
N VAL A 123 -5.68 -7.68 6.84
CA VAL A 123 -4.70 -6.59 6.87
C VAL A 123 -3.43 -7.07 6.16
N VAL A 124 -2.93 -6.26 5.24
CA VAL A 124 -1.67 -6.51 4.52
C VAL A 124 -0.66 -5.45 4.95
N PRO A 125 0.46 -5.81 5.59
CA PRO A 125 1.50 -4.85 5.90
C PRO A 125 2.18 -4.36 4.62
N LEU A 126 2.40 -3.05 4.51
CA LEU A 126 3.21 -2.46 3.46
C LEU A 126 4.70 -2.49 3.87
N PRO A 127 5.62 -2.69 2.91
CA PRO A 127 7.03 -2.56 3.18
C PRO A 127 7.37 -1.14 3.64
N ALA A 128 8.38 -1.03 4.51
CA ALA A 128 8.82 0.26 5.01
C ALA A 128 9.34 1.15 3.85
N PRO A 129 9.17 2.49 3.94
CA PRO A 129 9.73 3.39 2.94
C PRO A 129 11.24 3.21 2.81
N THR A 130 11.73 3.20 1.56
CA THR A 130 13.15 3.00 1.28
C THR A 130 13.87 4.33 1.22
N ASP A 131 15.02 4.43 1.89
CA ASP A 131 15.93 5.57 1.79
C ASP A 131 16.68 5.52 0.45
N THR A 132 16.29 6.40 -0.48
CA THR A 132 17.02 6.61 -1.72
C THR A 132 18.12 7.65 -1.50
N ASN A 133 19.37 7.23 -1.68
CA ASN A 133 20.52 8.13 -1.66
C ASN A 133 20.92 8.48 -3.10
N PHE A 134 21.39 9.69 -3.35
CA PHE A 134 21.74 10.20 -4.69
C PHE A 134 22.81 9.38 -5.43
N TYR A 135 23.68 8.63 -4.73
CA TYR A 135 24.60 7.68 -5.38
C TYR A 135 23.92 6.38 -5.86
N LYS A 136 22.69 6.11 -5.42
CA LYS A 136 21.88 4.93 -5.79
C LYS A 136 21.00 5.20 -7.02
N PHE A 137 21.41 6.09 -7.92
CA PHE A 137 20.70 6.39 -9.16
C PHE A 137 20.53 5.17 -10.09
N TRP A 138 21.27 4.08 -9.84
CA TRP A 138 21.12 2.78 -10.52
C TRP A 138 20.18 1.78 -9.80
N GLN A 139 19.60 2.09 -8.64
CA GLN A 139 18.53 1.28 -8.03
C GLN A 139 17.18 1.70 -8.63
N PHE A 140 16.87 1.11 -9.78
CA PHE A 140 15.59 1.25 -10.45
C PHE A 140 14.47 0.67 -9.58
N SER A 141 13.53 1.54 -9.21
CA SER A 141 12.24 1.33 -8.54
C SER A 141 12.27 0.68 -7.14
N PRO A 142 11.77 1.37 -6.08
CA PRO A 142 11.55 0.72 -4.79
C PRO A 142 10.57 -0.45 -4.95
N ASP A 143 10.86 -1.57 -4.28
CA ASP A 143 10.03 -2.79 -4.29
C ASP A 143 8.56 -2.41 -4.10
N ALA A 144 7.77 -2.68 -5.13
CA ALA A 144 6.33 -2.51 -5.05
C ALA A 144 5.75 -3.74 -4.33
N LEU A 145 4.88 -3.53 -3.36
CA LEU A 145 4.14 -4.64 -2.78
C LEU A 145 3.18 -5.19 -3.84
N HIS A 146 3.36 -6.44 -4.24
CA HIS A 146 2.41 -7.19 -5.04
C HIS A 146 1.72 -8.21 -4.14
N GLY A 147 0.43 -8.02 -3.90
CA GLY A 147 -0.36 -8.90 -3.04
C GLY A 147 -1.59 -9.46 -3.75
N GLN A 148 -2.09 -10.60 -3.27
CA GLN A 148 -3.35 -11.17 -3.75
C GLN A 148 -4.29 -11.49 -2.58
N VAL A 149 -5.55 -11.08 -2.72
CA VAL A 149 -6.62 -11.36 -1.78
C VAL A 149 -7.70 -12.15 -2.50
N ASN A 150 -7.97 -13.36 -2.00
CA ASN A 150 -8.97 -14.25 -2.55
C ASN A 150 -10.23 -14.23 -1.68
N ALA A 151 -11.33 -13.78 -2.26
CA ALA A 151 -12.66 -13.84 -1.68
C ALA A 151 -13.33 -15.19 -2.01
N THR A 152 -13.56 -15.99 -0.98
CA THR A 152 -14.21 -17.30 -1.09
C THR A 152 -15.55 -17.29 -0.36
N ALA A 153 -16.29 -18.40 -0.45
CA ALA A 153 -17.50 -18.61 0.35
C ALA A 153 -17.18 -18.74 1.86
N ALA A 154 -15.92 -18.98 2.26
CA ALA A 154 -15.49 -19.01 3.65
C ALA A 154 -14.95 -17.65 4.15
N GLY A 155 -14.81 -16.67 3.26
CA GLY A 155 -14.23 -15.35 3.58
C GLY A 155 -13.01 -15.01 2.73
N LEU A 156 -12.34 -13.95 3.14
CA LEU A 156 -11.11 -13.42 2.56
C LEU A 156 -9.91 -14.22 3.04
N HIS A 157 -9.02 -14.54 2.10
CA HIS A 157 -7.73 -15.17 2.37
C HIS A 157 -6.63 -14.41 1.66
N LEU A 158 -5.56 -14.10 2.38
CA LEU A 158 -4.32 -13.61 1.78
C LEU A 158 -3.59 -14.79 1.16
N THR A 159 -3.20 -14.64 -0.09
CA THR A 159 -2.30 -15.60 -0.73
C THR A 159 -0.94 -14.93 -0.80
N ALA A 160 0.07 -15.57 -0.20
CA ALA A 160 1.44 -15.15 -0.38
C ALA A 160 1.76 -15.21 -1.88
N GLN A 161 2.34 -14.15 -2.40
CA GLN A 161 2.90 -14.19 -3.73
C GLN A 161 4.22 -14.95 -3.60
N ASP A 162 4.18 -16.27 -3.84
CA ASP A 162 5.41 -17.04 -4.07
C ASP A 162 6.00 -16.51 -5.39
N ASP A 163 7.17 -15.88 -5.27
CA ASP A 163 8.03 -15.48 -6.39
C ASP A 163 8.62 -16.69 -7.14
#